data_AF-A0AAU0KY91-F1
#
_entry.id   AF-A0AAU0KY91-F1
#
_cell.length_a   1.000
_cell.length_b   1.000
_cell.length_c   1.000
_cell.angle_alpha   90.00
_cell.angle_beta   90.00
_cell.angle_gamma   90.00
#
_symmetry.space_group_name_H-M   'P 1'
#
loop_
_entity.id
_entity.type
_entity.pdbx_description
1 polymer ?
#
loop_
_entity_poly.entity_id
_entity_poly.type
_entity_poly.pdbx_seq_one_letter_code
_entity_poly.pdbx_strand_id
1 'polypeptide(L)' 'MNEYQKILHQIEEKKQKLEAELAQVIGATVAQWQSENSLAVERIYVDLAKVHTIGEPKEYMVTGTSVDIDYKP' A
#
# COMPACT_ATOMS: atom_id res chain seq x y z
N MET A 1 -11.37 28.84 4.08
CA MET A 1 -11.00 27.67 3.26
C MET A 1 -12.02 27.53 2.14
N ASN A 2 -11.58 27.54 0.88
CA ASN A 2 -12.51 27.41 -0.26
C ASN A 2 -12.94 25.95 -0.46
N GLU A 3 -13.94 25.73 -1.32
CA GLU A 3 -14.50 24.40 -1.59
C GLU A 3 -13.45 23.42 -2.13
N TYR A 4 -12.55 23.88 -2.99
CA TYR A 4 -11.44 23.09 -3.54
C TYR A 4 -10.49 22.59 -2.43
N GLN A 5 -10.12 23.45 -1.48
CA GLN A 5 -9.27 23.10 -0.34
C GLN A 5 -9.95 22.07 0.58
N LYS A 6 -11.28 22.11 0.74
CA LYS A 6 -12.02 21.10 1.50
C LYS A 6 -11.96 19.72 0.83
N ILE A 7 -12.11 19.68 -0.50
CA ILE A 7 -12.03 18.44 -1.27
C ILE A 7 -10.63 17.83 -1.16
N LEU A 8 -9.58 18.65 -1.30
CA LEU A 8 -8.20 18.18 -1.15
C LEU A 8 -7.94 17.62 0.26
N HIS A 9 -8.46 18.27 1.29
CA HIS A 9 -8.33 17.79 2.66
C HIS A 9 -9.00 16.42 2.85
N GLN A 10 -10.23 16.25 2.35
CA GLN A 10 -10.95 14.97 2.42
C GLN A 10 -10.25 13.85 1.64
N ILE A 11 -9.60 14.17 0.52
CA ILE A 11 -8.79 13.20 -0.24
C ILE A 11 -7.60 12.75 0.60
N GLU A 12 -6.89 13.70 1.23
CA GLU A 12 -5.73 13.37 2.06
C GLU A 12 -6.12 12.55 3.29
N GLU A 13 -7.22 12.87 3.97
CA GLU A 13 -7.73 12.07 5.10
C GLU A 13 -8.03 10.63 4.70
N LYS A 14 -8.70 10.44 3.54
CA LYS A 14 -8.99 9.10 3.02
C LYS A 14 -7.73 8.33 2.66
N LYS A 15 -6.74 9.00 2.06
CA LYS A 15 -5.44 8.42 1.73
C LYS A 15 -4.69 7.98 2.99
N GLN A 16 -4.58 8.85 3.99
CA GLN A 16 -3.90 8.52 5.25
C GLN A 16 -4.56 7.37 5.99
N LYS A 17 -5.90 7.30 5.97
CA LYS A 17 -6.63 6.17 6.53
C LYS A 17 -6.27 4.86 5.84
N LEU A 18 -6.24 4.83 4.51
CA LEU A 18 -5.83 3.65 3.74
C LEU A 18 -4.37 3.26 4.03
N GLU A 19 -3.46 4.23 4.09
CA GLU A 19 -2.05 3.99 4.45
C GLU A 19 -1.91 3.32 5.83
N ALA A 20 -2.71 3.76 6.82
CA ALA A 20 -2.73 3.16 8.14
C ALA A 20 -3.27 1.72 8.14
N GLU A 21 -4.36 1.47 7.40
CA GLU A 21 -4.93 0.12 7.24
C GLU A 21 -3.94 -0.85 6.58
N LEU A 22 -3.27 -0.40 5.52
CA LEU A 22 -2.22 -1.18 4.85
C LEU A 22 -1.04 -1.46 5.77
N ALA A 23 -0.57 -0.47 6.55
CA ALA A 23 0.51 -0.65 7.49
C ALA A 23 0.20 -1.72 8.56
N GLN A 24 -1.05 -1.79 9.03
CA GLN A 24 -1.47 -2.81 9.99
C GLN A 24 -1.43 -4.22 9.37
N VAL A 25 -2.05 -4.40 8.19
CA VAL A 25 -2.13 -5.72 7.53
C VAL A 25 -0.75 -6.20 7.09
N ILE A 26 0.03 -5.33 6.45
CA ILE A 26 1.40 -5.63 6.00
C ILE A 26 2.28 -5.92 7.21
N GLY A 27 2.21 -5.09 8.26
CA GLY A 27 3.02 -5.26 9.47
C GLY A 27 2.77 -6.61 10.17
N ALA A 28 1.51 -7.02 10.32
CA ALA A 28 1.17 -8.31 10.91
C ALA A 28 1.70 -9.48 10.05
N THR A 29 1.54 -9.40 8.73
CA THR A 29 2.02 -10.42 7.79
C THR A 29 3.54 -10.55 7.81
N VAL A 30 4.25 -9.42 7.78
CA VAL A 30 5.71 -9.38 7.85
C VAL A 30 6.20 -9.94 9.18
N ALA A 31 5.64 -9.50 10.30
CA ALA A 31 6.05 -9.95 11.62
C ALA A 31 5.94 -11.48 11.77
N GLN A 32 4.81 -12.05 11.31
CA GLN A 32 4.62 -13.50 11.30
C GLN A 32 5.67 -14.20 10.43
N TRP A 33 5.81 -13.79 9.17
CA TRP A 33 6.72 -14.44 8.23
C TRP A 33 8.19 -14.36 8.68
N GLN A 34 8.65 -13.20 9.18
CA GLN A 34 10.01 -13.04 9.69
C GLN A 34 10.27 -13.93 10.90
N SER A 35 9.30 -14.07 11.81
CA SER A 35 9.44 -14.95 12.97
C SER A 35 9.56 -16.42 12.57
N GLU A 36 8.84 -16.85 11.54
CA GLU A 36 8.87 -18.22 11.03
C GLU A 36 10.17 -18.53 10.28
N ASN A 37 10.72 -17.56 9.55
CA ASN A 37 11.84 -17.76 8.64
C ASN A 37 13.19 -17.26 9.18
N SER A 38 13.21 -16.51 10.28
CA SER A 38 14.41 -15.86 10.82
C SER A 38 15.15 -14.98 9.79
N LEU A 39 14.40 -14.35 8.88
CA LEU A 39 14.90 -13.44 7.86
C LEU A 39 14.27 -12.06 8.03
N ALA A 40 15.05 -11.00 7.83
CA ALA A 40 14.57 -9.63 7.90
C ALA A 40 14.09 -9.15 6.53
N VAL A 41 12.85 -8.67 6.46
CA VAL A 41 12.29 -7.98 5.30
C VAL A 41 12.68 -6.51 5.40
N GLU A 42 13.38 -5.99 4.37
CA GLU A 42 13.78 -4.58 4.31
C GLU A 42 12.66 -3.73 3.71
N ARG A 43 12.11 -4.17 2.57
CA ARG A 43 11.15 -3.39 1.78
C ARG A 43 10.12 -4.27 1.11
N ILE A 44 8.94 -3.70 0.89
CA ILE A 44 7.85 -4.30 0.12
C ILE A 44 7.39 -3.30 -0.92
N TYR A 45 7.29 -3.74 -2.16
CA TYR A 45 6.78 -2.99 -3.30
C TYR A 45 5.46 -3.62 -3.73
N VAL A 46 4.45 -2.77 -3.98
CA VAL A 46 3.12 -3.20 -4.45
C VAL A 46 2.83 -2.49 -5.76
N ASP A 47 2.62 -3.27 -6.81
CA ASP A 47 2.36 -2.77 -8.16
C ASP A 47 0.87 -2.77 -8.44
N LEU A 48 0.33 -1.61 -8.83
CA LEU A 48 -1.06 -1.46 -9.26
C LEU A 48 -1.14 -1.17 -10.76
N ALA A 49 -2.04 -1.87 -11.44
CA ALA A 49 -2.37 -1.60 -12.84
C ALA A 49 -3.75 -0.96 -12.95
N LYS A 50 -3.90 -0.09 -13.96
CA LYS A 50 -5.17 0.53 -14.32
C LYS A 50 -6.10 -0.51 -14.94
N VAL A 51 -7.32 -0.66 -14.42
CA VAL A 51 -8.27 -1.69 -14.89
C VAL A 51 -9.60 -1.14 -15.44
N HIS A 52 -9.82 0.17 -15.38
CA HIS A 52 -11.08 0.77 -15.84
C HIS A 52 -11.14 1.00 -17.36
N THR A 53 -12.37 0.99 -17.88
CA THR A 53 -12.67 1.30 -19.28
C THR A 53 -12.73 2.82 -19.51
N ILE A 54 -12.59 3.26 -20.76
CA ILE A 54 -12.77 4.67 -21.13
C ILE A 54 -14.19 5.12 -20.77
N GLY A 55 -14.30 6.20 -19.98
CA GLY A 55 -15.58 6.78 -19.54
C GLY A 55 -16.01 6.36 -18.13
N GLU A 56 -15.31 5.41 -17.50
CA GLU A 56 -15.59 4.95 -16.13
C GLU A 56 -14.68 5.64 -15.10
N PRO A 57 -15.08 5.64 -13.81
CA PRO A 57 -14.22 6.11 -12.73
C PRO A 57 -12.85 5.41 -12.73
N LYS A 58 -11.82 6.14 -12.29
CA LYS A 58 -10.47 5.57 -12.24
C LYS A 58 -10.40 4.45 -11.22
N GLU A 59 -10.16 3.24 -11.71
CA GLU A 59 -9.91 2.06 -10.88
C GLU A 59 -8.53 1.46 -11.18
N TYR A 60 -7.90 1.00 -10.10
CA TYR A 60 -6.60 0.34 -10.09
C TYR A 60 -6.70 -0.93 -9.26
N MET A 61 -6.03 -1.99 -9.71
CA MET A 61 -5.98 -3.28 -9.03
C MET A 61 -4.52 -3.65 -8.76
N VAL A 62 -4.27 -4.30 -7.62
CA VAL A 62 -2.96 -4.88 -7.31
C VAL A 62 -2.66 -6.00 -8.30
N THR A 63 -1.48 -5.96 -8.90
CA THR A 63 -1.02 -6.92 -9.91
C THR A 63 0.21 -7.70 -9.49
N GLY A 64 0.97 -7.19 -8.53
CA GLY A 64 2.18 -7.85 -8.05
C GLY A 64 2.67 -7.27 -6.74
N THR A 65 3.52 -8.06 -6.07
CA THR A 65 4.26 -7.68 -4.88
C THR A 65 5.70 -8.15 -5.04
N SER A 66 6.67 -7.31 -4.70
CA SER A 66 8.09 -7.67 -4.61
C SER A 66 8.60 -7.37 -3.20
N VAL A 67 9.52 -8.20 -2.69
CA VAL A 67 10.03 -8.10 -1.32
C VAL A 67 11.56 -8.15 -1.34
N ASP A 68 12.19 -7.18 -0.70
CA ASP A 68 13.63 -7.17 -0.47
C ASP A 68 13.93 -7.75 0.91
N ILE A 69 14.86 -8.70 0.97
CA ILE A 69 15.32 -9.35 2.20
C ILE A 69 16.71 -8.81 2.57
N ASP A 70 16.86 -8.27 3.78
CA ASP A 70 18.15 -7.85 4.34
C ASP A 70 18.89 -9.09 4.86
N TYR A 71 19.55 -9.78 3.93
CA TYR A 71 20.41 -10.91 4.23
C TYR A 71 21.82 -10.65 3.71
N LYS A 72 22.80 -10.78 4.62
CA LYS A 72 24.21 -10.88 4.25
C LYS A 72 24.63 -12.35 4.42
N PRO A 73 25.21 -12.96 3.38
CA PRO A 73 25.68 -14.35 3.44
C PRO A 73 26.81 -14.56 4.46
#